data_AF-A0A3P8CX16-F1
#
_entry.id   AF-A0A3P8CX16-F1
#
_cell.length_a   1.000
_cell.length_b   1.000
_cell.length_c   1.000
_cell.angle_alpha   90.00
_cell.angle_beta   90.00
_cell.angle_gamma   90.00
#
_symmetry.space_group_name_H-M   'P 1'
#
loop_
_entity.id
_entity.type
_entity.pdbx_description
1 polymer ?
#
loop_
_entity_poly.entity_id
_entity_poly.type
_entity_poly.pdbx_seq_one_letter_code
_entity_poly.pdbx_strand_id
1 'polypeptide(L)'
;MVKTILHRVYGKLLGIRAFIRKQFGNIFYNIINGFMVPLKEEHKQFLMRVLLPLHKVKSVSMYHAQLAYCVIQFLEKDSTLTQPVILSLLKFWPKTHSPKEVMFLNELEEILDVVDPAEFRKIIKPLFTQLAKCVSSPHFQ
;
A
#
# COMPACT_ATOMS: atom_id res chain seq x y z
N MET A 1 6.63 -14.27 37.75
CA MET A 1 7.53 -15.03 36.87
C MET A 1 6.93 -15.25 35.47
N VAL A 2 5.70 -15.76 35.34
CA VAL A 2 5.02 -15.99 34.03
C VAL A 2 4.83 -14.72 33.19
N LYS A 3 4.44 -13.58 33.79
CA LYS A 3 4.28 -12.28 33.09
C LYS A 3 5.57 -11.79 32.43
N THR A 4 6.72 -12.01 33.07
CA THR A 4 8.05 -11.63 32.57
C THR A 4 8.50 -12.52 31.42
N ILE A 5 8.18 -13.83 31.49
CA ILE A 5 8.45 -14.78 30.40
C ILE A 5 7.57 -14.45 29.18
N LEU A 6 6.29 -14.19 29.38
CA LEU A 6 5.36 -13.76 28.32
C LEU A 6 5.82 -12.46 27.65
N HIS A 7 6.21 -11.44 28.41
CA HIS A 7 6.72 -10.18 27.86
C HIS A 7 8.00 -10.37 27.04
N ARG A 8 8.93 -11.23 27.49
CA ARG A 8 10.17 -11.56 26.76
C ARG A 8 9.90 -12.37 25.49
N VAL A 9 8.96 -13.32 25.53
CA VAL A 9 8.51 -14.07 24.35
C VAL A 9 7.82 -13.14 23.36
N TYR A 10 6.95 -12.24 23.82
CA TYR A 10 6.29 -11.24 22.98
C TYR A 10 7.30 -10.28 22.34
N GLY A 11 8.32 -9.83 23.07
CA GLY A 11 9.42 -9.01 22.56
C GLY A 11 10.26 -9.74 21.49
N LYS A 12 10.55 -11.03 21.68
CA LYS A 12 11.25 -11.84 20.66
C LYS A 12 10.39 -12.08 19.41
N LEU A 13 9.08 -12.31 19.57
CA LEU A 13 8.14 -12.45 18.45
C LEU A 13 7.95 -11.13 17.69
N LEU A 14 7.96 -9.98 18.38
CA LEU A 14 7.99 -8.65 17.77
C LEU A 14 9.27 -8.43 16.95
N GLY A 15 10.43 -8.89 17.45
CA GLY A 15 11.69 -8.85 16.71
C GLY A 15 11.66 -9.68 15.43
N ILE A 16 11.04 -10.88 15.45
CA ILE A 16 10.84 -11.71 14.26
C ILE A 16 9.87 -11.04 13.28
N ARG A 17 8.80 -10.40 13.76
CA ARG A 17 7.87 -9.62 12.91
C ARG A 17 8.56 -8.42 12.26
N ALA A 18 9.38 -7.68 12.99
CA ALA A 18 10.16 -6.56 12.47
C ALA A 18 11.22 -7.02 11.47
N PHE A 19 11.87 -8.17 11.73
CA PHE A 19 12.82 -8.78 10.80
C PHE A 19 12.14 -9.23 9.51
N ILE A 20 11.04 -9.99 9.58
CA ILE A 20 10.27 -10.41 8.40
C ILE A 20 9.82 -9.19 7.59
N ARG A 21 9.34 -8.13 8.26
CA ARG A 21 8.95 -6.87 7.62
C ARG A 21 10.12 -6.20 6.89
N LYS A 22 11.29 -6.13 7.53
CA LYS A 22 12.51 -5.57 6.94
C LYS A 22 13.04 -6.40 5.77
N GLN A 23 13.03 -7.72 5.90
CA GLN A 23 13.46 -8.63 4.84
C GLN A 23 12.51 -8.61 3.65
N PHE A 24 11.19 -8.58 3.88
CA PHE A 24 10.20 -8.45 2.82
C PHE A 24 10.41 -7.14 2.05
N GLY A 25 10.50 -6.00 2.74
CA GLY A 25 10.80 -4.72 2.10
C GLY A 25 12.07 -4.74 1.25
N ASN A 26 13.18 -5.26 1.80
CA ASN A 26 14.46 -5.32 1.10
C ASN A 26 14.44 -6.27 -0.11
N ILE A 27 13.79 -7.42 -0.01
CA ILE A 27 13.71 -8.41 -1.09
C ILE A 27 12.89 -7.86 -2.26
N PHE A 28 11.68 -7.34 -1.98
CA PHE A 28 10.83 -6.82 -3.04
C PHE A 28 11.38 -5.53 -3.64
N TYR A 29 12.01 -4.66 -2.84
CA TYR A 29 12.73 -3.49 -3.35
C TYR A 29 13.78 -3.87 -4.39
N ASN A 30 14.70 -4.77 -4.02
CA ASN A 30 15.81 -5.17 -4.90
C ASN A 30 15.29 -5.85 -6.18
N ILE A 31 14.25 -6.67 -6.07
CA ILE A 31 13.63 -7.36 -7.22
C ILE A 31 12.95 -6.34 -8.15
N ILE A 32 12.09 -5.47 -7.63
CA ILE A 32 11.35 -4.51 -8.44
C ILE A 32 12.32 -3.52 -9.10
N ASN A 33 13.32 -3.02 -8.37
CA ASN A 33 14.34 -2.14 -8.95
C ASN A 33 15.11 -2.78 -10.10
N GLY A 34 15.40 -4.08 -9.99
CA GLY A 34 16.04 -4.85 -11.06
C GLY A 34 15.16 -5.07 -12.29
N PHE A 35 13.86 -4.73 -12.26
CA PHE A 35 13.01 -4.83 -13.44
C PHE A 35 13.45 -3.85 -14.52
N MET A 36 13.72 -4.40 -15.71
CA MET A 36 13.95 -3.65 -16.93
C MET A 36 12.65 -2.95 -17.37
N VAL A 37 12.80 -1.78 -17.98
CA VAL A 37 11.72 -1.05 -18.64
C VAL A 37 11.84 -1.31 -20.16
N PRO A 38 10.74 -1.60 -20.89
CA PRO A 38 9.35 -1.68 -20.41
C PRO A 38 9.09 -2.89 -19.50
N LEU A 39 8.23 -2.71 -18.50
CA LEU A 39 7.82 -3.79 -17.61
C LEU A 39 7.14 -4.91 -18.39
N LYS A 40 7.59 -6.14 -18.14
CA LYS A 40 6.93 -7.35 -18.67
C LYS A 40 5.52 -7.48 -18.11
N GLU A 41 4.63 -8.05 -18.91
CA GLU A 41 3.22 -8.25 -18.55
C GLU A 41 3.05 -9.09 -17.27
N GLU A 42 3.92 -10.08 -17.06
CA GLU A 42 3.93 -10.89 -15.82
C GLU A 42 4.14 -10.05 -14.56
N HIS A 43 4.98 -8.99 -14.62
CA HIS A 43 5.20 -8.08 -13.50
C HIS A 43 3.97 -7.19 -13.26
N LYS A 44 3.32 -6.73 -14.33
CA LYS A 44 2.06 -5.97 -14.22
C LYS A 44 0.95 -6.82 -13.62
N GLN A 45 0.85 -8.09 -14.02
CA GLN A 45 -0.08 -9.04 -13.43
C GLN A 45 0.24 -9.32 -11.96
N PHE A 46 1.51 -9.40 -11.58
CA PHE A 46 1.91 -9.54 -10.18
C PHE A 46 1.42 -8.35 -9.33
N LEU A 47 1.59 -7.11 -9.79
CA LEU A 47 1.03 -5.94 -9.13
C LEU A 47 -0.49 -6.06 -8.98
N MET A 48 -1.20 -6.32 -10.08
CA MET A 48 -2.67 -6.28 -10.10
C MET A 48 -3.34 -7.44 -9.36
N ARG A 49 -2.75 -8.64 -9.42
CA ARG A 49 -3.36 -9.88 -8.90
C ARG A 49 -2.82 -10.31 -7.55
N VAL A 50 -1.64 -9.83 -7.16
CA VAL A 50 -0.99 -10.22 -5.90
C VAL A 50 -0.84 -9.03 -4.97
N LEU A 51 -0.11 -7.98 -5.37
CA LEU A 51 0.18 -6.85 -4.47
C LEU A 51 -1.08 -6.07 -4.09
N LEU A 52 -1.87 -5.61 -5.06
CA LEU A 52 -3.07 -4.79 -4.77
C LEU A 52 -4.08 -5.52 -3.87
N PRO A 53 -4.42 -6.82 -4.09
CA PRO A 53 -5.32 -7.55 -3.19
C PRO A 53 -4.85 -7.68 -1.73
N LEU A 54 -3.54 -7.59 -1.45
CA LEU A 54 -3.03 -7.66 -0.07
C LEU A 54 -3.55 -6.51 0.81
N HIS A 55 -3.92 -5.36 0.22
CA HIS A 55 -4.53 -4.25 0.95
C HIS A 55 -5.85 -4.62 1.63
N LYS A 56 -6.54 -5.69 1.20
CA LYS A 56 -7.82 -6.12 1.80
C LYS A 56 -7.63 -6.80 3.16
N VAL A 57 -6.46 -7.40 3.40
CA VAL A 57 -6.22 -8.24 4.57
C VAL A 57 -6.31 -7.41 5.86
N LYS A 58 -6.87 -8.00 6.93
CA LYS A 58 -7.08 -7.30 8.22
C LYS A 58 -5.76 -6.88 8.87
N SER A 59 -4.72 -7.70 8.76
CA SER A 59 -3.39 -7.47 9.34
C SER A 59 -2.46 -6.63 8.45
N VAL A 60 -2.99 -5.88 7.47
CA VAL A 60 -2.17 -5.05 6.54
C VAL A 60 -1.26 -4.07 7.27
N SER A 61 -1.65 -3.59 8.46
CA SER A 61 -0.81 -2.74 9.32
C SER A 61 0.56 -3.34 9.65
N MET A 62 0.71 -4.66 9.53
CA MET A 62 1.98 -5.33 9.76
C MET A 62 2.99 -5.19 8.62
N TYR A 63 2.58 -4.77 7.42
CA TYR A 63 3.44 -4.74 6.22
C TYR A 63 3.08 -3.62 5.22
N HIS A 64 2.14 -2.73 5.56
CA HIS A 64 1.64 -1.72 4.64
C HIS A 64 2.73 -0.83 4.06
N ALA A 65 3.66 -0.34 4.89
CA ALA A 65 4.74 0.52 4.41
C ALA A 65 5.56 -0.17 3.29
N GLN A 66 5.83 -1.47 3.42
CA GLN A 66 6.54 -2.24 2.39
C GLN A 66 5.67 -2.44 1.15
N LEU A 67 4.37 -2.64 1.33
CA LEU A 67 3.43 -2.85 0.23
C LEU A 67 3.23 -1.58 -0.59
N ALA A 68 2.95 -0.45 0.06
CA ALA A 68 2.84 0.88 -0.54
C ALA A 68 4.11 1.24 -1.30
N TYR A 69 5.26 1.01 -0.67
CA TYR A 69 6.56 1.20 -1.30
C TYR A 69 6.71 0.38 -2.60
N CYS A 70 6.31 -0.89 -2.60
CA CYS A 70 6.34 -1.70 -3.82
C CYS A 70 5.42 -1.14 -4.91
N VAL A 71 4.22 -0.68 -4.55
CA VAL A 71 3.26 -0.07 -5.49
C VAL A 71 3.86 1.17 -6.14
N ILE A 72 4.47 2.07 -5.36
CA ILE A 72 5.12 3.28 -5.86
C ILE A 72 6.25 2.95 -6.83
N GLN A 73 7.14 2.00 -6.50
CA GLN A 73 8.20 1.57 -7.42
C GLN A 73 7.68 1.04 -8.76
N PHE A 74 6.49 0.41 -8.78
CA PHE A 74 5.84 0.00 -10.02
C PHE A 74 5.35 1.20 -10.84
N LEU A 75 4.77 2.21 -10.19
CA LEU A 75 4.28 3.42 -10.84
C LEU A 75 5.41 4.30 -11.41
N GLU A 76 6.54 4.41 -10.69
CA GLU A 76 7.74 5.09 -11.19
C GLU A 76 8.30 4.44 -12.46
N LYS A 77 8.15 3.11 -12.61
CA LYS A 77 8.63 2.37 -13.78
C LYS A 77 7.64 2.37 -14.95
N ASP A 78 6.35 2.50 -14.68
CA ASP A 78 5.30 2.53 -15.69
C ASP A 78 4.08 3.30 -15.17
N SER A 79 4.01 4.60 -15.48
CA SER A 79 2.95 5.48 -15.00
C SER A 79 1.56 5.11 -15.55
N THR A 80 1.48 4.35 -16.64
CA THR A 80 0.19 3.88 -17.20
C THR A 80 -0.57 2.95 -16.25
N LEU A 81 0.11 2.41 -15.22
CA LEU A 81 -0.48 1.60 -14.16
C LEU A 81 -1.22 2.43 -13.10
N THR A 82 -1.08 3.76 -13.09
CA THR A 82 -1.69 4.66 -12.10
C THR A 82 -3.19 4.48 -11.99
N GLN A 83 -3.89 4.59 -13.11
CA GLN A 83 -5.35 4.50 -13.14
C GLN A 83 -5.86 3.16 -12.57
N PRO A 84 -5.41 1.98 -13.04
CA PRO A 84 -5.87 0.70 -12.50
C PRO A 84 -5.48 0.48 -11.02
N VAL A 85 -4.34 1.01 -10.56
CA VAL A 85 -3.93 0.97 -9.15
C VAL A 85 -4.89 1.78 -8.27
N ILE A 86 -5.10 3.07 -8.60
CA ILE A 86 -5.97 3.97 -7.82
C ILE A 86 -7.40 3.44 -7.77
N LEU A 87 -7.95 3.02 -8.92
CA LEU A 87 -9.31 2.45 -8.95
C LEU A 87 -9.43 1.19 -8.09
N SER A 88 -8.36 0.39 -8.01
CA SER A 88 -8.33 -0.80 -7.14
C SER A 88 -8.27 -0.43 -5.66
N LEU A 89 -7.45 0.56 -5.28
CA LEU A 89 -7.39 1.07 -3.90
C LEU A 89 -8.73 1.65 -3.47
N LEU A 90 -9.36 2.48 -4.31
CA LEU A 90 -10.70 3.02 -4.06
C LEU A 90 -11.76 1.92 -3.95
N LYS A 91 -11.65 0.84 -4.73
CA LYS A 91 -12.51 -0.34 -4.61
C LYS A 91 -12.33 -1.06 -3.27
N PHE A 92 -11.13 -1.05 -2.71
CA PHE A 92 -10.80 -1.73 -1.45
C PHE A 92 -10.91 -0.81 -0.23
N TRP A 93 -11.45 0.41 -0.42
CA TRP A 93 -11.51 1.43 0.61
C TRP A 93 -12.14 0.91 1.91
N PRO A 94 -11.46 1.05 3.05
CA PRO A 94 -12.01 0.62 4.34
C PRO A 94 -13.19 1.51 4.75
N LYS A 95 -14.33 0.90 5.07
CA LYS A 95 -15.56 1.64 5.47
C LYS A 95 -15.79 1.71 6.98
N THR A 96 -15.13 0.87 7.75
CA THR A 96 -15.41 0.67 9.19
C THR A 96 -14.15 0.55 10.04
N HIS A 97 -12.97 0.82 9.49
CA HIS A 97 -11.68 0.65 10.18
C HIS A 97 -10.80 1.88 9.98
N SER A 98 -11.00 2.91 10.81
CA SER A 98 -10.38 4.23 10.69
C SER A 98 -8.84 4.20 10.62
N PRO A 99 -8.11 3.39 11.42
CA PRO A 99 -6.65 3.33 11.27
C PRO A 99 -6.18 2.83 9.89
N LYS A 100 -6.99 1.99 9.24
CA LYS A 100 -6.68 1.46 7.90
C LYS A 100 -7.05 2.48 6.83
N GLU A 101 -8.05 3.31 7.08
CA GLU A 101 -8.40 4.45 6.23
C GLU A 101 -7.27 5.48 6.19
N VAL A 102 -6.71 5.83 7.36
CA VAL A 102 -5.52 6.71 7.44
C VAL A 102 -4.36 6.14 6.65
N MET A 103 -4.12 4.82 6.74
CA MET A 103 -3.06 4.18 5.97
C MET A 103 -3.27 4.30 4.45
N PHE A 104 -4.50 4.08 3.96
CA PHE A 104 -4.83 4.26 2.54
C PHE A 104 -4.70 5.72 2.10
N LEU A 105 -5.04 6.69 2.96
CA LEU A 105 -4.86 8.12 2.66
C LEU A 105 -3.38 8.47 2.52
N ASN A 106 -2.53 7.98 3.43
CA ASN A 106 -1.08 8.20 3.34
C ASN A 106 -0.49 7.57 2.07
N GLU A 107 -0.87 6.34 1.74
CA GLU A 107 -0.42 5.70 0.48
C GLU A 107 -0.91 6.47 -0.75
N LEU A 108 -2.16 6.95 -0.75
CA LEU A 108 -2.66 7.78 -1.84
C LEU A 108 -1.86 9.08 -1.98
N GLU A 109 -1.51 9.75 -0.88
CA GLU A 109 -0.66 10.94 -0.89
C GLU A 109 0.70 10.64 -1.53
N GLU A 110 1.39 9.59 -1.07
CA GLU A 110 2.69 9.18 -1.63
C GLU A 110 2.59 8.81 -3.13
N ILE A 111 1.49 8.19 -3.56
CA ILE A 111 1.26 7.91 -4.99
C ILE A 111 1.08 9.23 -5.76
N LEU A 112 0.32 10.19 -5.24
CA LEU A 112 0.06 11.45 -5.92
C LEU A 112 1.34 12.28 -6.14
N ASP A 113 2.37 12.12 -5.31
CA ASP A 113 3.67 12.78 -5.48
C ASP A 113 4.41 12.31 -6.74
N VAL A 114 4.15 11.10 -7.23
CA VAL A 114 4.83 10.52 -8.41
C VAL A 114 3.94 10.40 -9.65
N VAL A 115 2.66 10.74 -9.55
CA VAL A 115 1.70 10.56 -10.65
C VAL A 115 1.88 11.61 -11.75
N ASP A 116 1.97 11.14 -12.99
CA ASP A 116 1.95 12.00 -14.17
C ASP A 116 0.63 12.80 -14.29
N PRO A 117 0.68 14.10 -14.64
CA PRO A 117 -0.52 14.93 -14.78
C PRO A 117 -1.56 14.37 -15.77
N ALA A 118 -1.11 13.66 -16.82
CA ALA A 118 -1.98 13.02 -17.80
C ALA A 118 -2.78 11.86 -17.18
N GLU A 119 -2.16 11.07 -16.30
CA GLU A 119 -2.80 9.97 -15.59
C GLU A 119 -3.70 10.49 -14.47
N PHE A 120 -3.28 11.55 -13.77
CA PHE A 120 -4.08 12.20 -12.73
C PHE A 120 -5.46 12.65 -13.25
N ARG A 121 -5.50 13.23 -14.46
CA ARG A 121 -6.76 13.65 -15.11
C ARG A 121 -7.77 12.52 -15.25
N LYS A 122 -7.31 11.27 -15.40
CA LYS A 122 -8.18 10.09 -15.55
C LYS A 122 -8.80 9.64 -14.22
N ILE A 123 -8.19 9.97 -13.09
CA ILE A 123 -8.59 9.52 -11.74
C ILE A 123 -9.19 10.62 -10.87
N ILE A 124 -9.11 11.90 -11.28
CA ILE A 124 -9.51 13.04 -10.45
C ILE A 124 -10.95 12.90 -9.91
N LYS A 125 -11.91 12.55 -10.76
CA LYS A 125 -13.32 12.45 -10.36
C LYS A 125 -13.55 11.36 -9.29
N PRO A 126 -13.17 10.08 -9.51
CA PRO A 126 -13.37 9.06 -8.48
C PRO A 126 -12.54 9.31 -7.21
N LEU A 127 -11.32 9.85 -7.34
CA LEU A 127 -10.47 10.18 -6.20
C LEU A 127 -11.11 11.24 -5.29
N PHE A 128 -11.47 12.40 -5.85
CA PHE A 128 -12.07 13.49 -5.07
C PHE A 128 -13.44 13.12 -4.51
N THR A 129 -14.20 12.28 -5.21
CA THR A 129 -15.46 11.73 -4.68
C THR A 129 -15.23 10.93 -3.40
N GLN A 130 -14.13 10.18 -3.32
CA GLN A 130 -13.80 9.44 -2.11
C GLN A 130 -13.27 10.35 -1.01
N LEU A 131 -12.36 11.28 -1.33
CA LEU A 131 -11.81 12.24 -0.36
C LEU A 131 -12.90 13.09 0.30
N ALA A 132 -13.90 13.55 -0.46
CA ALA A 132 -15.03 14.30 0.07
C ALA A 132 -15.82 13.52 1.15
N LYS A 133 -15.94 12.19 0.98
CA LYS A 133 -16.57 11.32 1.99
C LYS A 133 -15.71 11.21 3.26
N CYS A 134 -14.39 11.10 3.10
CA CYS A 134 -13.46 11.03 4.21
C CYS A 134 -13.48 12.32 5.06
N VAL A 135 -13.47 13.48 4.42
CA VAL A 135 -13.55 14.80 5.10
C VAL A 135 -14.88 14.98 5.84
N SER A 136 -15.96 14.41 5.32
CA SER A 136 -17.29 14.48 5.96
C SER A 136 -17.46 13.47 7.09
N SER A 137 -16.48 12.59 7.33
CA SER A 137 -16.55 11.56 8.36
C SER A 137 -16.30 12.17 9.74
N PRO A 138 -17.14 11.88 10.75
CA PRO A 138 -16.96 12.38 12.13
C PRO A 138 -15.71 11.84 12.82
N HIS A 139 -14.98 10.91 12.19
CA HIS A 139 -13.68 10.43 12.68
C HIS A 139 -12.50 11.33 12.27
N PHE A 140 -12.69 12.24 11.32
CA PHE A 140 -11.65 13.17 10.84
C PHE A 140 -11.97 14.65 11.16
N GLN A 141 -13.13 14.94 11.76
CA GLN A 141 -13.46 16.21 12.42
C GLN A 141 -13.09 16.13 13.90
#